data_AF-A0A392NMY0-F1
#
_entry.id   AF-A0A392NMY0-F1
#
_cell.length_a   1.000
_cell.length_b   1.000
_cell.length_c   1.000
_cell.angle_alpha   90.00
_cell.angle_beta   90.00
_cell.angle_gamma   90.00
#
_symmetry.space_group_name_H-M   'P 1'
#
loop_
_entity.id
_entity.type
_entity.pdbx_description
1 polymer ?
#
loop_
_entity_poly.entity_id
_entity_poly.type
_entity_poly.pdbx_seq_one_letter_code
_entity_poly.pdbx_strand_id
1 'polypeptide(L)' 'MEFVKIQGGIVMHQQKYINELLDRFEMIECKAISNPSDTNLNLDECSDDEKVDSALFKQIVGSL' A
#
# COMPACT_ATOMS: atom_id res chain seq x y z
N MET A 1 4.31 -9.25 -13.40
CA MET A 1 3.38 -10.31 -12.99
C MET A 1 4.02 -11.63 -13.28
N GLU A 2 4.15 -12.48 -12.27
CA GLU A 2 4.76 -13.79 -12.40
C GLU A 2 3.83 -14.83 -11.77
N PHE A 3 3.88 -16.05 -12.29
CA PHE A 3 3.06 -17.15 -11.82
C PHE A 3 3.98 -18.30 -11.39
N VAL A 4 3.82 -18.75 -10.15
CA VAL A 4 4.55 -19.90 -9.60
C VAL A 4 3.56 -21.02 -9.34
N LYS A 5 3.88 -22.21 -9.85
CA LYS A 5 3.13 -23.42 -9.53
C LYS A 5 3.63 -23.96 -8.20
N ILE A 6 2.72 -24.12 -7.24
CA ILE A 6 2.99 -24.70 -5.93
C ILE A 6 2.20 -26.01 -5.77
N GLN A 7 2.51 -26.79 -4.75
CA GLN A 7 1.68 -27.94 -4.40
C GLN A 7 0.30 -27.44 -3.96
N GLY A 8 -0.74 -27.74 -4.75
CA GLY A 8 -2.10 -27.29 -4.50
C GLY A 8 -2.60 -26.14 -5.39
N GLY A 9 -1.77 -25.57 -6.29
CA GLY A 9 -2.27 -24.57 -7.23
C GLY A 9 -1.21 -23.74 -7.96
N ILE A 10 -1.67 -22.64 -8.53
CA ILE A 10 -0.83 -21.60 -9.14
C ILE A 10 -1.04 -20.32 -8.32
N VAL A 11 0.04 -19.71 -7.88
CA VAL A 11 0.03 -18.42 -7.20
C VAL A 11 0.51 -17.36 -8.19
N MET A 12 -0.18 -16.23 -8.25
CA MET A 12 0.29 -15.02 -8.92
C MET A 12 1.04 -14.18 -7.89
N HIS A 13 2.30 -13.88 -8.15
CA HIS A 13 3.05 -12.91 -7.35
C HIS A 13 3.44 -11.70 -8.21
N GLN A 14 3.31 -10.53 -7.61
CA GLN A 14 3.55 -9.24 -8.26
C GLN A 14 4.72 -8.51 -7.61
N GLN A 15 5.68 -9.25 -7.05
CA GLN A 15 6.72 -8.68 -6.18
C GLN A 15 7.49 -7.53 -6.84
N LYS A 16 7.84 -7.67 -8.13
CA LYS A 16 8.46 -6.58 -8.91
C LYS A 16 7.56 -5.33 -8.99
N TYR A 17 6.28 -5.51 -9.28
CA TYR A 17 5.31 -4.40 -9.35
C TYR A 17 5.16 -3.70 -8.01
N ILE A 18 5.04 -4.47 -6.93
CA ILE A 18 4.94 -3.94 -5.56
C ILE A 18 6.20 -3.13 -5.21
N ASN A 19 7.39 -3.65 -5.51
CA ASN A 19 8.64 -2.94 -5.24
C ASN A 19 8.75 -1.65 -6.05
N GLU A 20 8.41 -1.66 -7.34
CA GLU A 20 8.41 -0.47 -8.20
C GLU A 20 7.39 0.57 -7.73
N LEU A 21 6.24 0.13 -7.23
CA LEU A 21 5.20 1.00 -6.69
C LEU A 21 5.66 1.67 -5.39
N LEU A 22 6.24 0.89 -4.47
CA LEU A 22 6.76 1.41 -3.21
C LEU A 22 7.92 2.38 -3.44
N ASP A 23 8.83 2.09 -4.37
CA ASP A 23 9.93 2.97 -4.76
C ASP A 23 9.42 4.31 -5.30
N ARG A 24 8.45 4.27 -6.23
CA ARG A 24 7.87 5.46 -6.86
C ARG A 24 7.29 6.47 -5.85
N PHE A 25 6.74 5.96 -4.76
CA PHE A 25 6.09 6.78 -3.72
C PHE A 25 6.96 6.93 -2.46
N GLU A 26 8.24 6.58 -2.53
CA GLU A 26 9.22 6.70 -1.43
C GLU A 26 8.81 5.90 -0.16
N MET A 27 8.10 4.77 -0.36
CA MET A 27 7.54 3.92 0.71
C MET A 27 8.35 2.65 0.99
N ILE A 28 9.55 2.49 0.42
CA ILE A 28 10.39 1.28 0.63
C ILE A 28 10.71 1.07 2.12
N GLU A 29 10.93 2.16 2.85
CA GLU A 29 11.29 2.15 4.27
C GLU A 29 10.06 2.17 5.20
N CYS A 30 8.85 2.21 4.65
CA CYS A 30 7.63 2.20 5.45
C CYS A 30 7.50 0.86 6.18
N LYS A 31 7.33 0.93 7.51
CA LYS A 31 7.09 -0.26 8.33
C LYS A 31 5.74 -0.86 7.96
N ALA A 32 5.74 -2.15 7.67
CA ALA A 32 4.49 -2.90 7.56
C ALA A 32 3.71 -2.75 8.87
N ILE A 33 2.54 -2.13 8.79
CA ILE A 33 1.60 -2.07 9.90
C ILE A 33 0.86 -3.41 9.94
N SER A 34 0.91 -4.11 11.08
CA SER A 34 0.28 -5.44 11.22
C SER A 34 -1.24 -5.37 11.38
N ASN A 35 -1.76 -4.19 11.75
CA ASN A 35 -3.17 -3.94 11.96
C ASN A 35 -3.64 -2.95 10.87
N PRO A 36 -4.37 -3.38 9.82
CA PRO A 36 -5.05 -2.41 8.97
C PRO A 36 -5.97 -1.61 9.89
N SER A 37 -5.80 -0.28 9.90
CA SER A 37 -6.46 0.65 10.81
C SER A 37 -7.88 0.21 11.16
N ASP A 38 -8.17 0.12 12.46
CA ASP A 38 -9.46 -0.37 12.96
C ASP A 38 -10.61 0.31 12.20
N THR A 39 -11.47 -0.50 11.58
CA THR A 39 -12.53 0.00 10.71
C THR A 39 -13.59 0.79 11.49
N ASN A 40 -13.58 0.69 12.82
CA ASN A 40 -14.48 1.40 13.74
C ASN A 40 -13.82 2.59 14.43
N LEU A 41 -12.63 3.04 13.99
CA LEU A 41 -12.02 4.24 14.57
C LEU A 41 -12.90 5.46 14.23
N ASN A 42 -13.33 6.21 15.25
CA ASN A 42 -13.91 7.52 15.03
C ASN A 42 -12.82 8.40 14.41
N LEU A 43 -13.06 8.85 13.18
CA LEU A 43 -12.15 9.76 12.48
C LEU A 43 -12.31 11.13 13.12
N ASP A 44 -11.43 11.47 14.05
CA ASP A 44 -11.28 12.83 14.54
C ASP A 44 -10.53 13.68 13.51
N GLU A 45 -10.87 14.97 13.42
CA GLU A 45 -10.16 15.91 12.56
C GLU A 45 -8.76 16.12 13.15
N CYS A 46 -7.75 15.45 12.59
CA CYS A 46 -6.36 15.59 13.00
C CYS A 46 -5.84 16.97 12.56
N SER A 47 -6.16 18.00 13.34
CA SER A 47 -5.76 19.39 13.07
C SER A 47 -4.26 19.63 13.20
N ASP A 48 -3.56 18.72 13.90
CA ASP A 48 -2.12 18.79 14.18
C ASP A 48 -1.25 17.96 13.22
N ASP A 49 -1.86 17.14 12.35
CA ASP A 49 -1.12 16.33 11.38
C ASP A 49 -0.73 17.13 10.13
N GLU A 50 0.39 16.73 9.54
CA GLU A 50 0.82 17.26 8.25
C GLU A 50 -0.27 17.02 7.19
N LYS A 51 -0.65 18.09 6.47
CA LYS A 51 -1.65 17.97 5.41
C LYS A 51 -1.18 16.98 4.36
N VAL A 52 -1.94 15.91 4.19
CA VAL A 52 -1.70 14.92 3.14
C VAL A 52 -1.90 15.56 1.75
N ASP A 53 -0.94 15.34 0.84
CA ASP A 53 -1.10 15.75 -0.55
C ASP A 53 -2.17 14.89 -1.24
N SER A 54 -3.31 15.52 -1.54
CA SER A 54 -4.44 14.87 -2.20
C SER A 54 -4.13 14.34 -3.60
N ALA A 55 -3.18 14.93 -4.33
CA ALA A 55 -2.78 14.48 -5.65
C ALA A 55 -1.93 13.21 -5.53
N LEU A 56 -0.99 13.19 -4.59
CA LEU A 56 -0.17 12.03 -4.28
C LEU A 56 -1.04 10.84 -3.87
N PHE A 57 -1.99 11.06 -2.96
CA PHE A 57 -2.93 10.01 -2.53
C PHE A 57 -3.73 9.44 -3.71
N LYS A 58 -4.28 10.29 -4.59
CA LYS A 58 -5.01 9.86 -5.78
C LYS A 58 -4.13 9.09 -6.77
N GLN A 59 -2.86 9.48 -6.92
CA GLN A 59 -1.90 8.78 -7.78
C GLN A 59 -1.57 7.39 -7.25
N ILE A 60 -1.43 7.24 -5.93
CA ILE A 60 -1.23 5.93 -5.27
C ILE A 60 -2.44 5.05 -5.53
N VAL A 61 -3.65 5.54 -5.21
CA VAL A 61 -4.90 4.79 -5.41
C VAL A 61 -5.12 4.41 -6.88
N GLY A 62 -4.79 5.30 -7.82
CA GLY A 62 -4.89 5.01 -9.26
C GLY A 62 -3.82 4.04 -9.80
N SER A 63 -2.79 3.75 -9.01
CA SER A 63 -1.73 2.80 -9.32
C SER A 63 -1.93 1.44 -8.63
N LEU A 64 -3.07 1.21 -7.97
CA LEU A 64 -3.46 -0.08 -7.39
C LEU A 64 -4.42 -0.83 -8.33
#